data_AF-A0A432ZBD9-F1
#
_entry.id   AF-A0A432ZBD9-F1
#
_cell.length_a   1.000
_cell.length_b   1.000
_cell.length_c   1.000
_cell.angle_alpha   90.00
_cell.angle_beta   90.00
_cell.angle_gamma   90.00
#
_symmetry.space_group_name_H-M   'P 1'
#
loop_
_entity.id
_entity.type
_entity.pdbx_description
1 polymer ?
#
loop_
_entity_poly.entity_id
_entity_poly.type
_entity_poly.pdbx_seq_one_letter_code
_entity_poly.pdbx_strand_id
1 'polypeptide(L)'
;MKKWLLAAAVSAALFSQSGQAQQPYQSLQNQLEIFSGILETAAKQHKEETAKLVSFEYTYLRDQGVIFRTRLGASSWHFVRPDIPEPPMPPDAPEMGEFARDLQLDVVVEQGLRSAHRILSKLSGEYSDEWFELTEQQRDLAWEIRDIERELRDTEFELRNADSERTEELQQQLEQQQQQLEELRERRAKIQQQANELKQELKEQQQQARKQQRQTLDQKLAKAESLIAETLCNYGATLKGLPDDEFISFVIEGASADTDEQRDKVYVFRKSDVNNCQTADDAEALLETAKPYYF
;
A
#
# COMPACT_ATOMS: atom_id res chain seq x y z
N MET A 1 -54.33 -64.24 32.87
CA MET A 1 -52.88 -63.97 32.90
C MET A 1 -52.32 -64.21 31.50
N LYS A 2 -51.67 -63.18 30.91
CA LYS A 2 -50.43 -63.22 30.08
C LYS A 2 -50.33 -64.28 28.96
N LYS A 3 -49.94 -64.03 27.69
CA LYS A 3 -49.17 -62.92 27.10
C LYS A 3 -49.11 -63.06 25.56
N TRP A 4 -49.37 -61.95 24.88
CA TRP A 4 -48.53 -61.33 23.82
C TRP A 4 -48.42 -62.01 22.44
N LEU A 5 -49.25 -61.51 21.53
CA LEU A 5 -48.96 -61.33 20.10
C LEU A 5 -48.76 -59.83 19.82
N LEU A 6 -48.13 -59.54 18.67
CA LEU A 6 -47.98 -58.24 17.98
C LEU A 6 -46.75 -57.41 18.41
N ALA A 7 -45.96 -56.82 17.53
CA ALA A 7 -45.89 -56.82 16.07
C ALA A 7 -44.52 -56.25 15.68
N ALA A 8 -43.96 -56.78 14.60
CA ALA A 8 -42.82 -56.19 13.91
C ALA A 8 -43.26 -54.97 13.07
N ALA A 9 -42.27 -54.13 12.76
CA ALA A 9 -42.27 -53.03 11.77
C ALA A 9 -42.93 -51.70 12.21
N VAL A 10 -42.10 -50.78 12.71
CA VAL A 10 -42.26 -49.35 12.46
C VAL A 10 -40.96 -48.87 11.81
N SER A 11 -40.98 -48.88 10.48
CA SER A 11 -40.03 -48.18 9.63
C SER A 11 -40.47 -46.72 9.48
N ALA A 12 -39.49 -45.83 9.41
CA ALA A 12 -39.48 -44.58 8.66
C ALA A 12 -40.53 -43.50 9.01
N ALA A 13 -40.15 -42.58 9.89
CA ALA A 13 -40.57 -41.17 9.81
C ALA A 13 -39.58 -40.25 10.55
N LEU A 14 -38.33 -40.20 10.08
CA LEU A 14 -37.48 -39.02 10.28
C LEU A 14 -37.39 -38.31 8.93
N PHE A 15 -38.51 -37.69 8.53
CA PHE A 15 -38.46 -36.66 7.51
C PHE A 15 -37.89 -35.41 8.16
N SER A 16 -36.66 -35.11 7.82
CA SER A 16 -36.01 -33.82 8.03
C SER A 16 -36.93 -32.71 7.51
N GLN A 17 -37.58 -31.97 8.41
CA GLN A 17 -38.13 -30.65 8.08
C GLN A 17 -36.98 -29.65 8.00
N SER A 18 -36.21 -29.68 6.91
CA SER A 18 -35.28 -28.59 6.54
C SER A 18 -35.92 -27.57 5.60
N GLY A 19 -37.26 -27.62 5.42
CA GLY A 19 -37.97 -26.84 4.40
C GLY A 19 -38.67 -25.55 4.85
N GLN A 20 -38.60 -25.15 6.13
CA GLN A 20 -39.30 -23.96 6.64
C GLN A 20 -38.40 -22.78 6.99
N ALA A 21 -37.07 -22.91 6.87
CA ALA A 21 -36.15 -21.82 7.22
C ALA A 21 -36.13 -20.67 6.18
N GLN A 22 -36.59 -20.90 4.95
CA GLN A 22 -36.40 -19.96 3.84
C GLN A 22 -37.55 -18.96 3.62
N GLN A 23 -38.75 -19.22 4.16
CA GLN A 23 -39.97 -18.50 3.77
C GLN A 23 -40.11 -17.06 4.31
N PRO A 24 -39.72 -16.71 5.55
CA PRO A 24 -40.02 -15.38 6.08
C PRO A 24 -39.14 -14.26 5.49
N TYR A 25 -38.05 -14.59 4.78
CA TYR A 25 -37.08 -13.61 4.30
C TYR A 25 -37.11 -13.38 2.79
N GLN A 26 -37.95 -14.09 2.01
CA GLN A 26 -38.00 -13.92 0.56
C GLN A 26 -38.40 -12.50 0.14
N SER A 27 -39.32 -11.88 0.87
CA SER A 27 -39.74 -10.49 0.62
C SER A 27 -38.61 -9.50 0.91
N LEU A 28 -37.88 -9.69 2.01
CA LEU A 28 -36.72 -8.89 2.37
C LEU A 28 -35.60 -9.08 1.34
N GLN A 29 -35.31 -10.32 0.93
CA GLN A 29 -34.31 -10.62 -0.08
C GLN A 29 -34.59 -9.86 -1.39
N ASN A 30 -35.83 -9.91 -1.89
CA ASN A 30 -36.23 -9.18 -3.09
C ASN A 30 -36.06 -7.65 -2.92
N GLN A 31 -36.39 -7.10 -1.74
CA GLN A 31 -36.20 -5.68 -1.44
C GLN A 31 -34.71 -5.30 -1.43
N LEU A 32 -33.85 -6.13 -0.82
CA LEU A 32 -32.40 -5.92 -0.79
C LEU A 32 -31.76 -6.00 -2.18
N GLU A 33 -32.23 -6.93 -3.02
CA GLU A 33 -31.77 -7.04 -4.41
C GLU A 33 -32.13 -5.79 -5.23
N ILE A 34 -33.38 -5.31 -5.11
CA ILE A 34 -33.82 -4.07 -5.75
C ILE A 34 -32.98 -2.89 -5.25
N PHE A 35 -32.81 -2.77 -3.94
CA PHE A 35 -32.04 -1.69 -3.33
C PHE A 35 -30.56 -1.71 -3.76
N SER A 36 -29.95 -2.91 -3.86
CA SER A 36 -28.61 -3.09 -4.41
C SER A 36 -28.53 -2.62 -5.87
N GLY A 37 -29.54 -2.93 -6.69
CA GLY A 37 -29.61 -2.44 -8.07
C GLY A 37 -29.77 -0.92 -8.18
N ILE A 38 -30.50 -0.30 -7.24
CA ILE A 38 -30.61 1.16 -7.14
C ILE A 38 -29.27 1.78 -6.78
N LEU A 39 -28.56 1.24 -5.78
CA LEU A 39 -27.22 1.68 -5.40
C LEU A 39 -26.24 1.61 -6.57
N GLU A 40 -26.24 0.49 -7.31
CA GLU A 40 -25.40 0.32 -8.48
C GLU A 40 -25.75 1.33 -9.59
N THR A 41 -27.04 1.59 -9.79
CA THR A 41 -27.52 2.56 -10.78
C THR A 41 -27.15 3.99 -10.38
N ALA A 42 -27.34 4.36 -9.12
CA ALA A 42 -26.99 5.67 -8.57
C ALA A 42 -25.47 5.91 -8.67
N ALA A 43 -24.66 4.91 -8.35
CA ALA A 43 -23.21 4.95 -8.52
C ALA A 43 -22.76 5.13 -9.97
N LYS A 44 -23.49 4.55 -10.94
CA LYS A 44 -23.21 4.70 -12.38
C LYS A 44 -23.67 6.04 -12.95
N GLN A 45 -24.76 6.60 -12.43
CA GLN A 45 -25.36 7.85 -12.92
C GLN A 45 -24.61 9.10 -12.46
N HIS A 46 -23.80 9.01 -11.39
CA HIS A 46 -22.91 10.08 -10.99
C HIS A 46 -21.89 10.36 -12.12
N LYS A 47 -22.07 11.48 -12.81
CA LYS A 47 -21.32 11.87 -14.04
C LYS A 47 -19.82 12.06 -13.83
N GLU A 48 -19.35 12.12 -12.59
CA GLU A 48 -17.93 12.30 -12.28
C GLU A 48 -17.24 10.95 -12.11
N GLU A 49 -16.32 10.63 -13.02
CA GLU A 49 -15.61 9.34 -13.04
C GLU A 49 -14.74 9.05 -11.81
N THR A 50 -14.55 10.03 -10.93
CA THR A 50 -13.57 9.96 -9.86
C THR A 50 -14.03 9.10 -8.69
N ALA A 51 -15.34 9.02 -8.39
CA ALA A 51 -15.88 8.32 -7.21
C ALA A 51 -16.83 7.17 -7.57
N LYS A 52 -16.50 6.35 -8.59
CA LYS A 52 -17.33 5.20 -8.98
C LYS A 52 -17.27 4.14 -7.87
N LEU A 53 -18.34 3.99 -7.08
CA LEU A 53 -18.52 2.80 -6.24
C LEU A 53 -18.81 1.59 -7.13
N VAL A 54 -18.16 0.47 -6.84
CA VAL A 54 -18.30 -0.78 -7.59
C VAL A 54 -18.54 -1.96 -6.65
N SER A 55 -18.93 -3.09 -7.24
CA SER A 55 -19.11 -4.38 -6.56
C SER A 55 -19.95 -4.26 -5.28
N PHE A 56 -21.23 -3.88 -5.45
CA PHE A 56 -22.19 -3.89 -4.36
C PHE A 56 -22.60 -5.34 -4.04
N GLU A 57 -22.23 -5.79 -2.85
CA GLU A 57 -22.65 -7.08 -2.29
C GLU A 57 -23.45 -6.81 -1.02
N TYR A 58 -24.42 -7.66 -0.70
CA TYR A 58 -25.21 -7.53 0.53
C TYR A 58 -25.27 -8.84 1.29
N THR A 59 -25.35 -8.75 2.62
CA THR A 59 -25.54 -9.90 3.52
C THR A 59 -26.48 -9.51 4.64
N TYR A 60 -27.52 -10.30 4.86
CA TYR A 60 -28.45 -10.10 5.97
C TYR A 60 -28.04 -10.94 7.17
N LEU A 61 -27.97 -10.31 8.34
CA LEU A 61 -27.73 -10.92 9.63
C LEU A 61 -28.99 -10.75 10.49
N ARG A 62 -29.64 -11.87 10.81
CA ARG A 62 -30.87 -11.87 11.61
C ARG A 62 -30.68 -11.13 12.94
N ASP A 63 -31.64 -10.27 13.29
CA ASP A 63 -31.67 -9.46 14.51
C ASP A 63 -30.51 -8.44 14.63
N GLN A 64 -29.74 -8.24 13.55
CA GLN A 64 -28.62 -7.29 13.49
C GLN A 64 -28.77 -6.33 12.30
N GLY A 65 -29.32 -6.82 11.20
CA GLY A 65 -29.63 -6.04 10.02
C GLY A 65 -28.81 -6.43 8.79
N VAL A 66 -28.60 -5.48 7.88
CA VAL A 66 -27.96 -5.74 6.58
C VAL A 66 -26.58 -5.08 6.49
N ILE A 67 -25.63 -5.79 5.89
CA ILE A 67 -24.30 -5.30 5.56
C ILE A 67 -24.19 -5.21 4.05
N PHE A 68 -23.96 -4.00 3.55
CA PHE A 68 -23.56 -3.74 2.17
C PHE A 68 -22.05 -3.59 2.09
N ARG A 69 -21.41 -4.29 1.16
CA ARG A 69 -19.98 -4.16 0.86
C ARG A 69 -19.83 -3.52 -0.51
N THR A 70 -18.92 -2.57 -0.62
CA THR A 70 -18.61 -1.90 -1.87
C THR A 70 -17.14 -1.54 -1.90
N ARG A 71 -16.60 -1.31 -3.10
CA ARG A 71 -15.22 -0.85 -3.28
C ARG A 71 -15.20 0.47 -4.01
N LEU A 72 -14.21 1.30 -3.70
CA LEU A 72 -13.89 2.44 -4.55
C LEU A 72 -13.30 1.92 -5.86
N GLY A 73 -13.91 2.28 -6.97
CA GLY A 73 -13.40 1.99 -8.30
C GLY A 73 -12.02 2.63 -8.47
N ALA A 74 -11.06 1.80 -8.87
CA ALA A 74 -9.76 2.29 -9.28
C ALA A 74 -9.96 3.23 -10.49
N SER A 75 -9.40 4.43 -10.42
CA SER A 75 -9.28 5.25 -11.62
C SER A 75 -8.30 4.53 -12.54
N SER A 76 -8.59 4.47 -13.84
CA SER A 76 -7.77 3.82 -14.88
C SER A 76 -6.37 4.45 -15.07
N TRP A 77 -6.02 5.42 -14.24
CA TRP A 77 -4.69 6.01 -14.18
C TRP A 77 -3.73 5.03 -13.50
N HIS A 78 -2.70 4.61 -14.24
CA HIS A 78 -1.54 3.90 -13.73
C HIS A 78 -0.79 4.80 -12.74
N PHE A 79 -1.27 4.82 -11.49
CA PHE A 79 -0.64 5.63 -10.45
C PHE A 79 0.60 4.88 -9.94
N VAL A 80 1.77 5.49 -10.15
CA VAL A 80 3.05 5.08 -9.55
C VAL A 80 2.84 5.03 -8.04
N ARG A 81 2.88 3.83 -7.44
CA ARG A 81 2.77 3.72 -5.98
C ARG A 81 3.87 4.58 -5.36
N PRO A 82 3.54 5.58 -4.53
CA PRO A 82 4.54 6.46 -3.98
C PRO A 82 5.39 5.74 -2.95
N ASP A 83 5.02 4.55 -2.48
CA ASP A 83 5.81 3.78 -1.53
C ASP A 83 6.94 2.99 -2.21
N ILE A 84 7.78 3.73 -2.94
CA ILE A 84 9.05 3.22 -3.44
C ILE A 84 9.98 3.14 -2.23
N PRO A 85 10.46 1.94 -1.83
CA PRO A 85 11.44 1.83 -0.76
C PRO A 85 12.68 2.64 -1.14
N GLU A 86 13.25 3.36 -0.17
CA GLU A 86 14.46 4.15 -0.41
C GLU A 86 15.54 3.24 -1.03
N PRO A 87 16.13 3.64 -2.17
CA PRO A 87 17.21 2.88 -2.74
C PRO A 87 18.31 2.69 -1.70
N PRO A 88 18.82 1.47 -1.50
CA PRO A 88 19.95 1.25 -0.59
C PRO A 88 21.16 2.00 -1.15
N MET A 89 21.71 2.93 -0.36
CA MET A 89 23.00 3.53 -0.70
C MET A 89 24.10 2.47 -0.63
N PRO A 90 25.13 2.52 -1.50
CA PRO A 90 26.32 1.72 -1.31
C PRO A 90 26.89 1.95 0.09
N PRO A 91 27.33 0.90 0.79
CA PRO A 91 28.00 1.10 2.07
C PRO A 91 29.24 1.97 1.85
N ASP A 92 29.41 2.99 2.69
CA ASP A 92 30.64 3.76 2.74
C ASP A 92 31.81 2.80 3.00
N ALA A 93 32.82 2.84 2.14
CA ALA A 93 34.04 2.08 2.38
C ALA A 93 34.59 2.50 3.76
N PRO A 94 34.72 1.56 4.72
CA PRO A 94 35.26 1.91 6.03
C PRO A 94 36.67 2.47 5.89
N GLU A 95 37.01 3.53 6.63
CA GLU A 95 38.41 3.91 6.83
C GLU A 95 39.11 2.73 7.52
N MET A 96 39.95 2.02 6.75
CA MET A 96 40.50 0.74 7.16
C MET A 96 41.57 0.95 8.23
N GLY A 97 41.18 0.80 9.50
CA GLY A 97 42.11 0.32 10.53
C GLY A 97 42.59 -1.10 10.18
N GLU A 98 43.83 -1.45 10.53
CA GLU A 98 44.57 -2.66 10.12
C GLU A 98 43.83 -4.02 10.29
N PHE A 99 42.70 -4.05 10.99
CA PHE A 99 41.93 -5.24 11.34
C PHE A 99 41.00 -5.77 10.23
N ALA A 100 40.74 -5.01 9.17
CA ALA A 100 39.73 -5.36 8.17
C ALA A 100 40.25 -6.16 6.95
N ARG A 101 41.47 -6.73 7.03
CA ARG A 101 42.05 -7.52 5.93
C ARG A 101 41.49 -8.94 5.77
N ASP A 102 40.63 -9.42 6.68
CA ASP A 102 40.27 -10.85 6.76
C ASP A 102 38.77 -11.18 6.72
N LEU A 103 37.89 -10.22 6.36
CA LEU A 103 36.47 -10.53 6.11
C LEU A 103 36.09 -10.28 4.65
N GLN A 104 35.87 -11.38 3.94
CA GLN A 104 35.16 -11.42 2.65
C GLN A 104 33.77 -10.81 2.80
N LEU A 105 33.61 -9.57 2.33
CA LEU A 105 32.35 -8.83 2.34
C LEU A 105 31.98 -8.37 0.92
N ASP A 106 32.11 -9.25 -0.07
CA ASP A 106 31.78 -8.95 -1.47
C ASP A 106 30.37 -9.42 -1.91
N VAL A 107 29.66 -10.21 -1.11
CA VAL A 107 28.44 -10.91 -1.59
C VAL A 107 27.11 -10.24 -1.16
N VAL A 108 27.12 -9.40 -0.12
CA VAL A 108 25.87 -8.85 0.45
C VAL A 108 25.42 -7.56 -0.27
N VAL A 109 26.36 -6.79 -0.84
CA VAL A 109 26.07 -5.52 -1.51
C VAL A 109 25.40 -5.76 -2.88
N GLU A 110 25.89 -6.74 -3.64
CA GLU A 110 25.44 -7.01 -5.00
C GLU A 110 23.97 -7.50 -5.07
N GLN A 111 23.56 -8.35 -4.13
CA GLN A 111 22.19 -8.88 -4.09
C GLN A 111 21.16 -7.82 -3.68
N GLY A 112 21.52 -6.93 -2.74
CA GLY A 112 20.66 -5.83 -2.30
C GLY A 112 20.37 -4.85 -3.43
N LEU A 113 21.40 -4.44 -4.17
CA LEU A 113 21.30 -3.50 -5.30
C LEU A 113 20.50 -4.08 -6.49
N ARG A 114 20.68 -5.35 -6.84
CA ARG A 114 19.88 -6.01 -7.89
C ARG A 114 18.40 -6.12 -7.54
N SER A 115 18.08 -6.30 -6.26
CA SER A 115 16.69 -6.34 -5.79
C SER A 115 16.02 -4.96 -5.88
N ALA A 116 16.75 -3.90 -5.50
CA ALA A 116 16.31 -2.51 -5.65
C ALA A 116 16.13 -2.12 -7.13
N HIS A 117 17.02 -2.58 -8.01
CA HIS A 117 16.94 -2.39 -9.47
C HIS A 117 15.62 -2.89 -10.07
N ARG A 118 15.15 -4.06 -9.64
CA ARG A 118 13.88 -4.64 -10.12
C ARG A 118 12.66 -3.86 -9.67
N ILE A 119 12.75 -3.16 -8.55
CA ILE A 119 11.65 -2.42 -7.93
C ILE A 119 11.59 -1.02 -8.54
N LEU A 120 12.71 -0.30 -8.62
CA LEU A 120 12.80 1.06 -9.16
C LEU A 120 12.48 1.13 -10.66
N SER A 121 13.02 0.21 -11.47
CA SER A 121 12.77 0.15 -12.92
C SER A 121 11.29 -0.08 -13.27
N LYS A 122 10.54 -0.76 -12.40
CA LYS A 122 9.10 -1.01 -12.60
C LYS A 122 8.22 0.18 -12.23
N LEU A 123 8.74 1.17 -11.50
CA LEU A 123 7.93 2.18 -10.84
C LEU A 123 8.09 3.59 -11.43
N SER A 124 9.29 4.01 -11.86
CA SER A 124 9.48 5.43 -12.21
C SER A 124 10.15 5.72 -13.56
N GLY A 125 10.69 4.73 -14.29
CA GLY A 125 11.18 4.87 -15.67
C GLY A 125 12.38 5.82 -15.85
N GLU A 126 12.18 7.13 -15.63
CA GLU A 126 13.16 8.20 -15.82
C GLU A 126 14.07 8.39 -14.58
N TYR A 127 13.51 8.42 -13.37
CA TYR A 127 14.30 8.61 -12.13
C TYR A 127 15.13 7.38 -11.72
N SER A 128 14.81 6.24 -12.33
CA SER A 128 15.59 5.02 -12.24
C SER A 128 17.02 5.29 -12.70
N ASP A 129 17.18 5.87 -13.89
CA ASP A 129 18.44 5.84 -14.63
C ASP A 129 19.48 6.78 -14.02
N GLU A 130 19.09 8.00 -13.66
CA GLU A 130 19.99 8.98 -13.01
C GLU A 130 20.48 8.49 -11.63
N TRP A 131 19.60 7.87 -10.84
CA TRP A 131 20.00 7.26 -9.56
C TRP A 131 20.99 6.10 -9.77
N PHE A 132 20.79 5.29 -10.81
CA PHE A 132 21.69 4.19 -11.14
C PHE A 132 23.06 4.69 -11.60
N GLU A 133 23.10 5.72 -12.45
CA GLU A 133 24.36 6.33 -12.89
C GLU A 133 25.17 6.85 -11.71
N LEU A 134 24.55 7.56 -10.76
CA LEU A 134 25.24 8.04 -9.55
C LEU A 134 25.75 6.88 -8.69
N THR A 135 24.96 5.82 -8.56
CA THR A 135 25.34 4.63 -7.77
C THR A 135 26.50 3.86 -8.41
N GLU A 136 26.48 3.72 -9.74
CA GLU A 136 27.57 3.10 -10.50
C GLU A 136 28.86 3.92 -10.38
N GLN A 137 28.78 5.24 -10.55
CA GLN A 137 29.94 6.10 -10.37
C GLN A 137 30.51 6.04 -8.94
N GLN A 138 29.67 5.98 -7.91
CA GLN A 138 30.15 5.78 -6.53
C GLN A 138 30.89 4.45 -6.37
N ARG A 139 30.38 3.38 -6.99
CA ARG A 139 31.00 2.05 -6.95
C ARG A 139 32.37 2.08 -7.65
N ASP A 140 32.42 2.65 -8.84
CA ASP A 140 33.64 2.68 -9.65
C ASP A 140 34.72 3.53 -8.98
N LEU A 141 34.36 4.69 -8.41
CA LEU A 141 35.27 5.48 -7.58
C LEU A 141 35.74 4.73 -6.32
N ALA A 142 34.88 3.93 -5.70
CA ALA A 142 35.29 3.12 -4.54
C ALA A 142 36.30 2.04 -4.93
N TRP A 143 36.25 1.52 -6.16
CA TRP A 143 37.28 0.62 -6.69
C TRP A 143 38.58 1.38 -6.99
N GLU A 144 38.50 2.50 -7.70
CA GLU A 144 39.66 3.34 -8.02
C GLU A 144 40.41 3.79 -6.76
N ILE A 145 39.69 4.27 -5.73
CA ILE A 145 40.28 4.66 -4.44
C ILE A 145 41.00 3.47 -3.79
N ARG A 146 40.39 2.28 -3.77
CA ARG A 146 41.00 1.10 -3.15
C ARG A 146 42.25 0.64 -3.90
N ASP A 147 42.25 0.73 -5.22
CA ASP A 147 43.40 0.34 -6.03
C ASP A 147 44.54 1.32 -5.83
N ILE A 148 44.29 2.64 -5.85
CA ILE A 148 45.31 3.65 -5.50
C ILE A 148 45.82 3.47 -4.07
N GLU A 149 44.96 3.15 -3.10
CA GLU A 149 45.39 2.85 -1.72
C GLU A 149 46.22 1.56 -1.61
N ARG A 150 46.01 0.57 -2.49
CA ARG A 150 46.88 -0.62 -2.58
C ARG A 150 48.23 -0.25 -3.15
N GLU A 151 48.25 0.46 -4.27
CA GLU A 151 49.49 0.89 -4.89
C GLU A 151 50.31 1.80 -3.97
N LEU A 152 49.68 2.72 -3.23
CA LEU A 152 50.36 3.55 -2.22
C LEU A 152 51.06 2.69 -1.16
N ARG A 153 50.39 1.66 -0.64
CA ARG A 153 51.00 0.75 0.35
C ARG A 153 52.16 -0.06 -0.23
N ASP A 154 52.06 -0.46 -1.49
CA ASP A 154 53.12 -1.19 -2.20
C ASP A 154 54.32 -0.27 -2.44
N THR A 155 54.11 0.95 -2.95
CA THR A 155 55.14 1.99 -3.11
C THR A 155 55.81 2.33 -1.77
N GLU A 156 55.06 2.48 -0.68
CA GLU A 156 55.60 2.70 0.68
C GLU A 156 56.42 1.51 1.20
N PHE A 157 56.08 0.29 0.80
CA PHE A 157 56.85 -0.90 1.15
C PHE A 157 58.15 -0.98 0.34
N GLU A 158 58.11 -0.67 -0.95
CA GLU A 158 59.30 -0.57 -1.80
C GLU A 158 60.26 0.52 -1.31
N LEU A 159 59.73 1.69 -0.93
CA LEU A 159 60.52 2.82 -0.45
C LEU A 159 61.34 2.47 0.80
N ARG A 160 60.81 1.61 1.68
CA ARG A 160 61.51 1.15 2.89
C ARG A 160 62.70 0.24 2.61
N ASN A 161 62.76 -0.37 1.43
CA ASN A 161 63.77 -1.36 1.05
C ASN A 161 64.64 -0.90 -0.14
N ALA A 162 64.46 0.32 -0.62
CA ALA A 162 65.10 0.83 -1.84
C ALA A 162 66.48 1.44 -1.60
N ASP A 163 67.37 1.32 -2.60
CA ASP A 163 68.64 2.03 -2.66
C ASP A 163 68.42 3.53 -2.98
N SER A 164 69.44 4.36 -2.77
CA SER A 164 69.32 5.83 -2.82
C SER A 164 68.80 6.40 -4.14
N GLU A 165 69.15 5.81 -5.28
CA GLU A 165 68.69 6.25 -6.61
C GLU A 165 67.21 5.89 -6.85
N ARG A 166 66.78 4.72 -6.35
CA ARG A 166 65.39 4.26 -6.45
C ARG A 166 64.47 4.97 -5.46
N THR A 167 65.02 5.51 -4.37
CA THR A 167 64.26 6.27 -3.37
C THR A 167 63.66 7.56 -3.96
N GLU A 168 64.40 8.29 -4.79
CA GLU A 168 63.92 9.54 -5.40
C GLU A 168 62.75 9.29 -6.37
N GLU A 169 62.85 8.24 -7.19
CA GLU A 169 61.77 7.84 -8.11
C GLU A 169 60.49 7.43 -7.35
N LEU A 170 60.64 6.64 -6.29
CA LEU A 170 59.51 6.18 -5.47
C LEU A 170 58.84 7.32 -4.69
N GLN A 171 59.60 8.34 -4.26
CA GLN A 171 59.02 9.53 -3.63
C GLN A 171 58.14 10.33 -4.61
N GLN A 172 58.59 10.50 -5.86
CA GLN A 172 57.80 11.17 -6.88
C GLN A 172 56.51 10.39 -7.22
N GLN A 173 56.59 9.06 -7.28
CA GLN A 173 55.41 8.21 -7.49
C GLN A 173 54.41 8.32 -6.33
N LEU A 174 54.90 8.35 -5.08
CA LEU A 174 54.06 8.50 -3.90
C LEU A 174 53.32 9.84 -3.89
N GLU A 175 53.98 10.94 -4.24
CA GLU A 175 53.34 12.26 -4.38
C GLU A 175 52.26 12.26 -5.47
N GLN A 176 52.53 11.63 -6.63
CA GLN A 176 51.53 11.52 -7.71
C GLN A 176 50.31 10.69 -7.29
N GLN A 177 50.53 9.56 -6.63
CA GLN A 177 49.46 8.69 -6.13
C GLN A 177 48.62 9.39 -5.04
N GLN A 178 49.25 10.20 -4.17
CA GLN A 178 48.54 11.02 -3.19
C GLN A 178 47.65 12.08 -3.85
N GLN A 179 48.14 12.78 -4.88
CA GLN A 179 47.34 13.75 -5.63
C GLN A 179 46.14 13.10 -6.33
N GLN A 180 46.34 11.93 -6.94
CA GLN A 180 45.25 11.16 -7.55
C GLN A 180 44.21 10.73 -6.51
N LEU A 181 44.64 10.30 -5.32
CA LEU A 181 43.73 9.94 -4.24
C LEU A 181 42.88 11.12 -3.76
N GLU A 182 43.47 12.32 -3.66
CA GLU A 182 42.73 13.54 -3.31
C GLU A 182 41.70 13.90 -4.39
N GLU A 183 42.06 13.83 -5.67
CA GLU A 183 41.13 14.07 -6.79
C GLU A 183 39.94 13.09 -6.77
N LEU A 184 40.21 11.80 -6.54
CA LEU A 184 39.17 10.77 -6.43
C LEU A 184 38.25 11.00 -5.23
N ARG A 185 38.80 11.46 -4.10
CA ARG A 185 38.02 11.81 -2.90
C ARG A 185 37.12 13.02 -3.14
N GLU A 186 37.62 14.05 -3.81
CA GLU A 186 36.80 15.21 -4.20
C GLU A 186 35.67 14.81 -5.14
N ARG A 187 35.97 13.93 -6.11
CA ARG A 187 34.95 13.41 -7.04
C ARG A 187 33.88 12.59 -6.30
N ARG A 188 34.29 11.74 -5.35
CA ARG A 188 33.35 11.00 -4.48
C ARG A 188 32.46 11.95 -3.69
N ALA A 189 33.02 13.01 -3.10
CA ALA A 189 32.25 13.98 -2.33
C ALA A 189 31.19 14.70 -3.18
N LYS A 190 31.53 15.09 -4.42
CA LYS A 190 30.59 15.72 -5.36
C LYS A 190 29.42 14.78 -5.70
N ILE A 191 29.71 13.53 -6.03
CA ILE A 191 28.67 12.54 -6.37
C ILE A 191 27.79 12.23 -5.16
N GLN A 192 28.36 12.17 -3.96
CA GLN A 192 27.59 11.96 -2.74
C GLN A 192 26.67 13.14 -2.44
N GLN A 193 27.09 14.37 -2.73
CA GLN A 193 26.24 15.54 -2.62
C GLN A 193 25.06 15.48 -3.61
N GLN A 194 25.31 15.16 -4.88
CA GLN A 194 24.28 14.99 -5.90
C GLN A 194 23.27 13.90 -5.53
N ALA A 195 23.73 12.75 -5.04
CA ALA A 195 22.86 11.67 -4.59
C ALA A 195 21.97 12.08 -3.41
N ASN A 196 22.50 12.88 -2.47
CA ASN A 196 21.73 13.39 -1.34
C ASN A 196 20.67 14.42 -1.77
N GLU A 197 21.00 15.30 -2.70
CA GLU A 197 20.06 16.28 -3.29
C GLU A 197 18.92 15.54 -4.00
N LEU A 198 19.23 14.60 -4.89
CA LEU A 198 18.24 13.78 -5.59
C LEU A 198 17.35 12.99 -4.61
N LYS A 199 17.93 12.44 -3.54
CA LYS A 199 17.17 11.76 -2.48
C LYS A 199 16.17 12.70 -1.78
N GLN A 200 16.56 13.93 -1.50
CA GLN A 200 15.67 14.92 -0.88
C GLN A 200 14.52 15.29 -1.80
N GLU A 201 14.80 15.55 -3.08
CA GLU A 201 13.78 15.86 -4.09
C GLU A 201 12.77 14.72 -4.23
N LEU A 202 13.23 13.47 -4.29
CA LEU A 202 12.37 12.29 -4.36
C LEU A 202 11.45 12.20 -3.14
N LYS A 203 11.97 12.44 -1.94
CA LYS A 203 11.19 12.43 -0.70
C LYS A 203 10.13 13.53 -0.70
N GLU A 204 10.45 14.71 -1.20
CA GLU A 204 9.50 15.82 -1.30
C GLU A 204 8.39 15.53 -2.32
N GLN A 205 8.74 15.07 -3.52
CA GLN A 205 7.78 14.66 -4.54
C GLN A 205 6.87 13.54 -4.04
N GLN A 206 7.44 12.55 -3.35
CA GLN A 206 6.69 11.46 -2.72
C GLN A 206 5.69 11.97 -1.69
N GLN A 207 6.10 12.92 -0.83
CA GLN A 207 5.19 13.54 0.15
C GLN A 207 4.08 14.35 -0.52
N GLN A 208 4.39 15.08 -1.59
CA GLN A 208 3.38 15.82 -2.37
C GLN A 208 2.39 14.87 -3.04
N ALA A 209 2.87 13.81 -3.68
CA ALA A 209 2.04 12.78 -4.28
C ALA A 209 1.15 12.09 -3.23
N ARG A 210 1.69 11.73 -2.05
CA ARG A 210 0.92 11.17 -0.92
C ARG A 210 -0.18 12.14 -0.45
N LYS A 211 0.12 13.44 -0.37
CA LYS A 211 -0.89 14.47 -0.01
C LYS A 211 -1.99 14.59 -1.06
N GLN A 212 -1.64 14.64 -2.35
CA GLN A 212 -2.61 14.69 -3.44
C GLN A 212 -3.48 13.43 -3.49
N GLN A 213 -2.89 12.26 -3.26
CA GLN A 213 -3.63 11.00 -3.15
C GLN A 213 -4.61 11.01 -1.98
N ARG A 214 -4.17 11.45 -0.78
CA ARG A 214 -5.05 11.60 0.39
C ARG A 214 -6.23 12.52 0.09
N GLN A 215 -5.96 13.70 -0.45
CA GLN A 215 -7.02 14.65 -0.84
C GLN A 215 -7.98 14.07 -1.88
N THR A 216 -7.45 13.37 -2.88
CA THR A 216 -8.26 12.74 -3.92
C THR A 216 -9.11 11.62 -3.34
N LEU A 217 -8.57 10.81 -2.43
CA LEU A 217 -9.30 9.76 -1.72
C LEU A 217 -10.40 10.36 -0.83
N ASP A 218 -10.08 11.39 -0.05
CA ASP A 218 -11.04 12.08 0.81
C ASP A 218 -12.22 12.65 0.00
N GLN A 219 -11.94 13.26 -1.15
CA GLN A 219 -12.97 13.75 -2.06
C GLN A 219 -13.83 12.62 -2.64
N LYS A 220 -13.23 11.46 -2.95
CA LYS A 220 -13.98 10.29 -3.41
C LYS A 220 -14.86 9.70 -2.31
N LEU A 221 -14.33 9.64 -1.09
CA LEU A 221 -15.08 9.17 0.08
C LEU A 221 -16.25 10.09 0.40
N ALA A 222 -16.05 11.41 0.42
CA ALA A 222 -17.14 12.37 0.65
C ALA A 222 -18.27 12.23 -0.39
N LYS A 223 -17.92 11.99 -1.66
CA LYS A 223 -18.91 11.74 -2.71
C LYS A 223 -19.63 10.40 -2.54
N ALA A 224 -18.89 9.35 -2.15
CA ALA A 224 -19.48 8.05 -1.84
C ALA A 224 -20.43 8.14 -0.63
N GLU A 225 -20.05 8.88 0.40
CA GLU A 225 -20.88 9.17 1.58
C GLU A 225 -22.19 9.86 1.18
N SER A 226 -22.11 10.95 0.42
CA SER A 226 -23.29 11.67 -0.10
C SER A 226 -24.21 10.74 -0.88
N LEU A 227 -23.65 9.96 -1.80
CA LEU A 227 -24.41 9.02 -2.62
C LEU A 227 -25.13 7.96 -1.77
N ILE A 228 -24.44 7.39 -0.78
CA ILE A 228 -25.02 6.39 0.13
C ILE A 228 -26.15 7.02 0.94
N ALA A 229 -25.92 8.20 1.51
CA ALA A 229 -26.91 8.90 2.33
C ALA A 229 -28.14 9.30 1.52
N GLU A 230 -27.96 9.92 0.36
CA GLU A 230 -29.06 10.29 -0.55
C GLU A 230 -29.85 9.06 -1.00
N THR A 231 -29.18 7.96 -1.33
CA THR A 231 -29.85 6.72 -1.74
C THR A 231 -30.63 6.09 -0.57
N LEU A 232 -30.07 6.13 0.64
CA LEU A 232 -30.75 5.68 1.85
C LEU A 232 -31.98 6.54 2.17
N CYS A 233 -31.90 7.85 2.03
CA CYS A 233 -33.03 8.73 2.27
C CYS A 233 -34.14 8.54 1.23
N ASN A 234 -33.77 8.44 -0.05
CA ASN A 234 -34.75 8.31 -1.13
C ASN A 234 -35.40 6.92 -1.17
N TYR A 235 -34.66 5.86 -0.86
CA TYR A 235 -35.09 4.49 -1.10
C TYR A 235 -35.01 3.58 0.13
N GLY A 236 -34.32 3.97 1.19
CA GLY A 236 -34.14 3.14 2.40
C GLY A 236 -35.46 2.85 3.11
N ALA A 237 -36.45 3.75 3.05
CA ALA A 237 -37.81 3.51 3.55
C ALA A 237 -38.55 2.37 2.83
N THR A 238 -38.11 1.98 1.62
CA THR A 238 -38.71 0.87 0.86
C THR A 238 -38.36 -0.51 1.43
N LEU A 239 -37.32 -0.60 2.27
CA LEU A 239 -36.90 -1.82 2.98
C LEU A 239 -37.84 -2.13 4.15
N LYS A 240 -39.13 -2.34 3.87
CA LYS A 240 -40.18 -2.62 4.87
C LYS A 240 -40.02 -3.98 5.56
N GLY A 241 -39.29 -4.90 4.94
CA GLY A 241 -38.97 -6.20 5.52
C GLY A 241 -37.89 -6.13 6.59
N LEU A 242 -37.21 -4.99 6.74
CA LEU A 242 -36.18 -4.77 7.74
C LEU A 242 -36.81 -4.06 8.97
N PRO A 243 -36.74 -4.67 10.18
CA PRO A 243 -37.22 -4.07 11.42
C PRO A 243 -36.54 -2.72 11.74
N ASP A 244 -37.27 -1.83 12.43
CA ASP A 244 -36.80 -0.47 12.76
C ASP A 244 -35.67 -0.45 13.80
N ASP A 245 -35.53 -1.52 14.58
CA ASP A 245 -34.48 -1.72 15.59
C ASP A 245 -33.19 -2.34 15.02
N GLU A 246 -33.20 -2.79 13.76
CA GLU A 246 -32.03 -3.32 13.07
C GLU A 246 -31.19 -2.22 12.38
N PHE A 247 -29.98 -2.60 11.95
CA PHE A 247 -29.00 -1.68 11.35
C PHE A 247 -28.81 -1.90 9.85
N ILE A 248 -28.51 -0.82 9.13
CA ILE A 248 -28.01 -0.86 7.76
C ILE A 248 -26.55 -0.43 7.83
N SER A 249 -25.64 -1.34 7.52
CA SER A 249 -24.19 -1.10 7.56
C SER A 249 -23.63 -1.03 6.14
N PHE A 250 -22.73 -0.09 5.89
CA PHE A 250 -21.97 0.01 4.64
C PHE A 250 -20.49 -0.14 4.93
N VAL A 251 -19.83 -1.05 4.22
CA VAL A 251 -18.40 -1.29 4.27
C VAL A 251 -17.80 -0.87 2.94
N ILE A 252 -17.00 0.20 2.97
CA ILE A 252 -16.20 0.64 1.83
C ILE A 252 -14.82 0.01 1.98
N GLU A 253 -14.54 -1.01 1.17
CA GLU A 253 -13.30 -1.77 1.27
C GLU A 253 -12.10 -0.96 0.74
N GLY A 254 -10.97 -1.04 1.45
CA GLY A 254 -9.74 -0.34 1.08
C GLY A 254 -9.87 1.20 1.06
N ALA A 255 -10.70 1.73 1.94
CA ALA A 255 -10.97 3.17 2.06
C ALA A 255 -9.88 3.95 2.81
N SER A 256 -8.84 3.30 3.33
CA SER A 256 -7.71 3.98 3.98
C SER A 256 -6.72 4.55 2.96
N ALA A 257 -6.15 5.72 3.30
CA ALA A 257 -5.07 6.34 2.53
C ALA A 257 -3.68 5.84 2.94
N ASP A 258 -3.60 5.06 4.02
CA ASP A 258 -2.35 4.53 4.53
C ASP A 258 -1.97 3.25 3.80
N THR A 259 -0.69 3.16 3.47
CA THR A 259 -0.14 2.11 2.60
C THR A 259 0.19 0.83 3.37
N ASP A 260 0.49 0.95 4.67
CA ASP A 260 0.86 -0.18 5.55
C ASP A 260 -0.35 -1.00 6.00
N GLU A 261 -1.51 -0.37 6.16
CA GLU A 261 -2.74 -1.02 6.62
C GLU A 261 -3.91 -0.57 5.74
N GLN A 262 -4.28 -1.44 4.79
CA GLN A 262 -5.55 -1.31 4.07
C GLN A 262 -6.68 -1.58 5.06
N ARG A 263 -7.37 -0.51 5.46
CA ARG A 263 -8.50 -0.55 6.38
C ARG A 263 -9.77 -0.20 5.63
N ASP A 264 -10.84 -0.87 6.04
CA ASP A 264 -12.16 -0.66 5.50
C ASP A 264 -12.86 0.44 6.30
N LYS A 265 -13.62 1.30 5.63
CA LYS A 265 -14.41 2.33 6.31
C LYS A 265 -15.84 1.84 6.44
N VAL A 266 -16.32 1.76 7.67
CA VAL A 266 -17.64 1.22 8.01
C VAL A 266 -18.56 2.32 8.51
N TYR A 267 -19.78 2.36 7.97
CA TYR A 267 -20.86 3.25 8.40
C TYR A 267 -22.01 2.38 8.91
N VAL A 268 -22.62 2.78 10.03
CA VAL A 268 -23.71 2.02 10.65
C VAL A 268 -24.89 2.94 10.89
N PHE A 269 -25.95 2.73 10.12
CA PHE A 269 -27.19 3.49 10.20
C PHE A 269 -28.25 2.68 10.94
N ARG A 270 -29.04 3.29 11.83
CA ARG A 270 -30.22 2.64 12.39
C ARG A 270 -31.37 2.75 11.40
N LYS A 271 -32.15 1.67 11.23
CA LYS A 271 -33.28 1.67 10.30
C LYS A 271 -34.33 2.75 10.63
N SER A 272 -34.59 3.01 11.91
CA SER A 272 -35.45 4.12 12.32
C SER A 272 -34.99 5.48 11.80
N ASP A 273 -33.69 5.74 11.79
CA ASP A 273 -33.13 7.04 11.39
C ASP A 273 -33.23 7.22 9.87
N VAL A 274 -33.02 6.13 9.12
CA VAL A 274 -33.24 6.08 7.68
C VAL A 274 -34.70 6.31 7.31
N ASN A 275 -35.66 5.76 8.07
CA ASN A 275 -37.08 6.00 7.84
C ASN A 275 -37.51 7.45 8.10
N ASN A 276 -36.78 8.16 8.95
CA ASN A 276 -37.06 9.56 9.30
C ASN A 276 -36.38 10.55 8.33
N CYS A 277 -35.51 10.08 7.43
CA CYS A 277 -34.89 10.93 6.42
C CYS A 277 -35.89 11.25 5.30
N GLN A 278 -36.31 12.52 5.17
CA GLN A 278 -37.37 12.93 4.23
C GLN A 278 -36.89 13.85 3.10
N THR A 279 -35.75 14.52 3.30
CA THR A 279 -35.19 15.50 2.35
C THR A 279 -33.70 15.28 2.12
N ALA A 280 -33.14 15.92 1.10
CA ALA A 280 -31.70 15.88 0.83
C ALA A 280 -30.88 16.52 1.96
N ASP A 281 -31.43 17.53 2.65
CA ASP A 281 -30.78 18.18 3.80
C ASP A 281 -30.67 17.22 5.00
N ASP A 282 -31.57 16.24 5.11
CA ASP A 282 -31.53 15.20 6.15
C ASP A 282 -30.43 14.15 5.88
N ALA A 283 -29.91 14.07 4.65
CA ALA A 283 -28.89 13.08 4.28
C ALA A 283 -27.54 13.36 4.97
N GLU A 284 -27.16 14.63 5.11
CA GLU A 284 -25.95 15.03 5.83
C GLU A 284 -26.10 14.72 7.34
N ALA A 285 -27.26 15.03 7.92
CA ALA A 285 -27.57 14.69 9.32
C ALA A 285 -27.57 13.16 9.57
N LEU A 286 -28.01 12.37 8.58
CA LEU A 286 -27.97 10.92 8.65
C LEU A 286 -26.53 10.39 8.70
N LEU A 287 -25.61 10.99 7.93
CA LEU A 287 -24.18 10.64 7.95
C LEU A 287 -23.51 10.95 9.29
N GLU A 288 -23.82 12.10 9.90
CA GLU A 288 -23.31 12.46 11.23
C GLU A 288 -23.75 11.45 12.31
N THR A 289 -24.94 10.88 12.14
CA THR A 289 -25.50 9.88 13.06
C THR A 289 -24.87 8.49 12.87
N ALA A 290 -24.25 8.23 11.71
CA ALA A 290 -23.82 6.90 11.25
C ALA A 290 -22.59 6.29 11.98
N LYS A 291 -22.01 7.00 12.95
CA LYS A 291 -20.82 6.59 13.74
C LYS A 291 -19.74 5.87 12.90
N PRO A 292 -19.12 6.57 11.93
CA PRO A 292 -18.15 5.94 11.04
C PRO A 292 -16.89 5.50 11.80
N TYR A 293 -16.32 4.36 11.41
CA TYR A 293 -15.04 3.87 11.94
C TYR A 293 -14.23 3.14 10.86
N TYR A 294 -12.93 2.99 11.10
CA TYR A 294 -12.05 2.17 10.28
C TYR A 294 -11.82 0.81 10.95
N PHE A 295 -11.87 -0.26 10.19
CA PHE A 295 -11.58 -1.63 10.63
C PHE A 295 -10.46 -2.25 9.80
#